data_AF-A0A2G6L2Z1-F1
#
_entry.id   AF-A0A2G6L2Z1-F1
#
_cell.length_a   1.000
_cell.length_b   1.000
_cell.length_c   1.000
_cell.angle_alpha   90.00
_cell.angle_beta   90.00
_cell.angle_gamma   90.00
#
_symmetry.space_group_name_H-M   'P 1'
#
loop_
_entity.id
_entity.type
_entity.pdbx_description
1 polymer ?
#
loop_
_entity_poly.entity_id
_entity_poly.type
_entity_poly.pdbx_seq_one_letter_code
_entity_poly.pdbx_strand_id
1 'polypeptide(L)'
;MIDNTLDNHNGKHILAEFWHCQCETELLCRAQPLQTRLCQAVKSVGLTLVGQTAHEFHPVKQPGKHLKPVGVTIALLLAESHLCLHSWGEFKAVTLDIYVCNFQSDNSEKAEKLFQICREILQPDRYNMDVVGRSHCPAGALSECDKNIS
;
A
#
# COMPACT_ATOMS: atom_id res chain seq x y z
N MET A 1 32.02 10.24 17.98
CA MET A 1 31.07 9.12 17.84
C MET A 1 29.72 9.75 17.62
N ILE A 2 29.12 9.53 16.45
CA ILE A 2 27.80 10.08 16.11
C ILE A 2 26.79 9.18 16.81
N ASP A 3 25.98 9.77 17.68
CA ASP A 3 24.91 9.08 18.38
C ASP A 3 23.85 8.65 17.37
N ASN A 4 23.75 7.34 17.15
CA ASN A 4 22.90 6.69 16.14
C ASN A 4 21.52 6.29 16.71
N THR A 5 21.07 6.88 17.82
CA THR A 5 19.83 6.45 18.50
C THR A 5 18.53 7.00 17.90
N LEU A 6 18.57 7.73 16.77
CA LEU A 6 17.38 8.29 16.12
C LEU A 6 16.83 7.49 14.91
N ASP A 7 17.48 6.42 14.48
CA ASP A 7 17.08 5.65 13.28
C ASP A 7 16.19 4.41 13.56
N ASN A 8 15.53 4.36 14.71
CA ASN A 8 14.67 3.23 15.05
C ASN A 8 13.21 3.45 14.59
N HIS A 9 12.99 3.46 13.27
CA HIS A 9 11.63 3.47 12.72
C HIS A 9 10.97 2.10 12.94
N ASN A 10 9.97 2.06 13.83
CA ASN A 10 9.19 0.86 14.17
C ASN A 10 8.20 0.42 13.08
N GLY A 11 8.41 0.83 11.82
CA GLY A 11 7.58 0.48 10.69
C GLY A 11 8.10 1.10 9.39
N LYS A 12 7.80 0.44 8.27
CA LYS A 12 8.16 0.87 6.91
C LYS A 12 6.89 1.13 6.12
N HIS A 13 6.77 2.33 5.54
CA HIS A 13 5.66 2.70 4.68
C HIS A 13 6.16 3.04 3.28
N ILE A 14 5.86 2.17 2.32
CA ILE A 14 6.15 2.38 0.90
C ILE A 14 4.94 3.08 0.28
N LEU A 15 5.18 4.24 -0.34
CA LEU A 15 4.23 4.99 -1.14
C LEU A 15 4.68 4.91 -2.59
N ALA A 16 3.80 4.51 -3.50
CA ALA A 16 4.19 4.34 -4.89
C ALA A 16 3.10 4.80 -5.86
N GLU A 17 3.54 5.39 -6.96
CA GLU A 17 2.73 5.66 -8.13
C GLU A 17 3.19 4.78 -9.29
N PHE A 18 2.26 4.04 -9.87
CA PHE A 18 2.47 3.21 -11.04
C PHE A 18 1.76 3.88 -12.23
N TRP A 19 2.51 4.08 -13.30
CA TRP A 19 2.03 4.71 -14.52
C TRP A 19 2.15 3.75 -15.69
N HIS A 20 1.18 3.84 -16.60
CA HIS A 20 1.17 3.07 -17.84
C HIS A 20 1.27 1.56 -17.55
N CYS A 21 0.45 1.07 -16.62
CA CYS A 21 0.32 -0.34 -16.29
C CYS A 21 -0.05 -1.17 -17.54
N GLN A 22 0.75 -2.21 -17.80
CA GLN A 22 0.60 -3.09 -18.97
C GLN A 22 -0.18 -4.38 -18.66
N CYS A 23 -0.63 -4.56 -17.41
CA CYS A 23 -1.51 -5.66 -17.04
C CYS A 23 -2.85 -5.62 -17.78
N GLU A 24 -3.61 -6.70 -17.71
CA GLU A 24 -4.98 -6.74 -18.21
C GLU A 24 -5.81 -5.61 -17.59
N THR A 25 -6.50 -4.83 -18.43
CA THR A 25 -7.32 -3.67 -17.98
C THR A 25 -8.35 -4.08 -16.93
N GLU A 26 -8.83 -5.33 -16.97
CA GLU A 26 -9.77 -5.84 -15.98
C GLU A 26 -9.23 -5.76 -14.55
N LEU A 27 -7.92 -5.94 -14.34
CA LEU A 27 -7.30 -5.79 -13.03
C LEU A 27 -7.39 -4.36 -12.49
N LEU A 28 -7.44 -3.36 -13.36
CA LEU A 28 -7.54 -1.95 -12.97
C LEU A 28 -8.99 -1.50 -12.77
N CYS A 29 -9.96 -2.25 -13.28
CA CYS A 29 -11.37 -1.86 -13.28
C CYS A 29 -12.25 -2.75 -12.39
N ARG A 30 -11.86 -4.00 -12.12
CA ARG A 30 -12.67 -4.96 -11.36
C ARG A 30 -12.02 -5.28 -10.03
N ALA A 31 -12.80 -5.19 -8.95
CA ALA A 31 -12.31 -5.37 -7.60
C ALA A 31 -11.87 -6.81 -7.33
N GLN A 32 -12.73 -7.77 -7.68
CA GLN A 32 -12.52 -9.17 -7.33
C GLN A 32 -11.19 -9.79 -7.84
N PRO A 33 -10.81 -9.67 -9.12
CA PRO A 33 -9.59 -10.29 -9.62
C PRO A 33 -8.34 -9.66 -8.99
N LEU A 34 -8.29 -8.33 -8.86
CA LEU A 34 -7.14 -7.66 -8.25
C LEU A 34 -7.05 -7.93 -6.74
N GLN A 35 -8.16 -7.82 -6.00
CA GLN A 35 -8.20 -8.12 -4.57
C GLN A 35 -7.72 -9.55 -4.28
N THR A 36 -8.16 -10.53 -5.08
CA THR A 36 -7.74 -11.93 -4.93
C THR A 36 -6.22 -12.08 -5.04
N ARG A 37 -5.61 -11.47 -6.06
CA ARG A 37 -4.15 -11.52 -6.27
C ARG A 37 -3.38 -10.81 -5.14
N LEU A 38 -3.85 -9.66 -4.69
CA LEU A 38 -3.23 -8.92 -3.59
C LEU A 38 -3.30 -9.71 -2.28
N CYS A 39 -4.44 -10.34 -1.97
CA CYS A 39 -4.57 -11.18 -0.78
C CYS A 39 -3.65 -12.41 -0.82
N GLN A 40 -3.45 -12.99 -2.00
CA GLN A 40 -2.48 -14.07 -2.20
C GLN A 40 -1.03 -13.57 -2.00
N ALA A 41 -0.71 -12.39 -2.55
CA ALA A 41 0.61 -11.77 -2.39
C ALA A 41 0.94 -11.45 -0.93
N VAL A 42 -0.02 -10.89 -0.17
CA VAL A 42 0.14 -10.63 1.28
C VAL A 42 0.47 -11.91 2.03
N LYS A 43 -0.27 -13.00 1.75
CA LYS A 43 -0.05 -14.29 2.40
C LYS A 43 1.28 -14.93 1.99
N SER A 44 1.69 -14.80 0.73
CA SER A 44 2.93 -15.41 0.24
C SER A 44 4.19 -14.79 0.83
N VAL A 45 4.15 -13.51 1.21
CA VAL A 45 5.26 -12.84 1.91
C VAL A 45 5.24 -13.05 3.44
N GLY A 46 4.26 -13.80 3.95
CA GLY A 46 4.15 -14.09 5.39
C GLY A 46 3.66 -12.91 6.23
N LEU A 47 2.82 -12.04 5.66
CA LEU A 47 2.07 -11.01 6.39
C LEU A 47 0.66 -11.52 6.75
N THR A 48 0.18 -11.10 7.92
CA THR A 48 -1.13 -11.53 8.43
C THR A 48 -2.24 -10.62 7.94
N LEU A 49 -3.12 -11.14 7.09
CA LEU A 49 -4.34 -10.45 6.65
C LEU A 49 -5.43 -10.57 7.74
N VAL A 50 -5.90 -9.43 8.24
CA VAL A 50 -6.94 -9.32 9.27
C VAL A 50 -8.30 -8.98 8.67
N GLY A 51 -8.33 -8.27 7.54
CA GLY A 51 -9.57 -7.90 6.85
C GLY A 51 -9.31 -7.36 5.46
N GLN A 52 -10.37 -7.23 4.66
CA GLN A 52 -10.29 -6.70 3.31
C GLN A 52 -11.58 -5.97 2.92
N THR A 53 -11.46 -4.92 2.12
CA THR A 53 -12.59 -4.26 1.47
C THR A 53 -12.18 -3.82 0.06
N ALA A 54 -13.15 -3.73 -0.84
CA ALA A 54 -12.95 -3.22 -2.18
C ALA A 54 -14.20 -2.50 -2.69
N HIS A 55 -14.00 -1.47 -3.50
CA HIS A 55 -15.07 -0.72 -4.13
C HIS A 55 -14.74 -0.46 -5.60
N GLU A 56 -15.72 -0.64 -6.48
CA GLU A 56 -15.60 -0.40 -7.92
C GLU A 56 -16.29 0.92 -8.29
N PHE A 57 -15.54 1.82 -8.93
CA PHE A 57 -16.07 3.08 -9.40
C PHE A 57 -16.59 2.95 -10.82
N HIS A 58 -17.79 3.49 -11.04
CA HIS A 58 -18.44 3.50 -12.34
C HIS A 58 -18.54 4.96 -12.83
N PRO A 59 -18.45 5.20 -14.14
CA PRO A 59 -18.63 6.53 -14.69
C PRO A 59 -20.06 7.05 -14.45
N VAL A 60 -20.27 8.35 -14.65
CA VAL A 60 -21.61 8.95 -14.50
C VAL A 60 -22.59 8.32 -15.49
N LYS A 61 -23.77 7.93 -14.99
CA LYS A 61 -24.84 7.31 -15.80
C LYS A 61 -25.17 8.14 -17.03
N GLN A 62 -24.98 7.53 -18.21
CA GLN A 62 -25.52 8.02 -19.47
C GLN A 62 -26.77 7.18 -19.81
N PRO A 63 -27.91 7.81 -20.15
CA PRO A 63 -29.13 7.08 -20.51
C PRO A 63 -28.87 6.05 -21.62
N GLY A 64 -29.31 4.81 -21.42
CA GLY A 64 -29.21 3.75 -22.42
C GLY A 64 -27.85 3.04 -22.53
N LYS A 65 -26.86 3.35 -21.69
CA LYS A 65 -25.56 2.64 -21.68
C LYS A 65 -25.37 1.76 -20.45
N HIS A 66 -24.90 0.54 -20.67
CA HIS A 66 -24.25 -0.26 -19.63
C HIS A 66 -22.89 0.37 -19.32
N LEU A 67 -22.69 0.80 -18.07
CA LEU A 67 -21.43 1.37 -17.63
C LEU A 67 -20.54 0.28 -17.06
N LYS A 68 -19.35 0.13 -17.63
CA LYS A 68 -18.31 -0.70 -17.04
C LYS A 68 -17.59 0.11 -15.96
N PRO A 69 -17.12 -0.51 -14.87
CA PRO A 69 -16.24 0.15 -13.94
C PRO A 69 -15.00 0.73 -14.62
N VAL A 70 -14.51 1.83 -14.08
CA VAL A 70 -13.32 2.54 -14.59
C VAL A 70 -12.16 2.48 -13.60
N GLY A 71 -12.39 2.18 -12.34
CA GLY A 71 -11.35 2.13 -11.32
C GLY A 71 -11.80 1.37 -10.07
N VAL A 72 -10.85 1.06 -9.20
CA VAL A 72 -11.13 0.42 -7.91
C VAL A 72 -10.36 1.07 -6.77
N THR A 73 -10.94 1.01 -5.57
CA THR A 73 -10.21 1.17 -4.31
C THR A 73 -10.20 -0.17 -3.61
N ILE A 74 -9.04 -0.62 -3.16
CA ILE A 74 -8.87 -1.85 -2.37
C ILE A 74 -8.08 -1.51 -1.11
N ALA A 75 -8.54 -1.98 0.04
CA ALA A 75 -7.79 -1.92 1.29
C ALA A 75 -7.72 -3.31 1.91
N LEU A 76 -6.50 -3.75 2.22
CA LEU A 76 -6.19 -4.97 2.95
C LEU A 76 -5.65 -4.57 4.32
N LEU A 77 -6.37 -4.92 5.37
CA LEU A 77 -5.98 -4.68 6.74
C LEU A 77 -5.00 -5.77 7.16
N LEU A 78 -3.80 -5.37 7.54
CA LEU A 78 -2.77 -6.26 8.05
C LEU A 78 -2.73 -6.15 9.59
N ALA A 79 -2.08 -7.09 10.27
CA ALA A 79 -1.86 -6.96 11.70
C ALA A 79 -1.06 -5.67 12.00
N GLU A 80 -1.75 -4.66 12.54
CA GLU A 80 -1.22 -3.34 12.90
C GLU A 80 -0.72 -2.48 11.72
N SER A 81 -1.16 -2.76 10.49
CA SER A 81 -0.76 -2.00 9.30
C SER A 81 -1.73 -2.19 8.11
N HIS A 82 -1.36 -1.86 6.88
CA HIS A 82 -2.25 -2.00 5.71
C HIS A 82 -1.52 -2.08 4.36
N LEU A 83 -2.22 -2.63 3.37
CA LEU A 83 -1.99 -2.34 1.96
C LEU A 83 -3.23 -1.63 1.40
N CYS A 84 -3.06 -0.44 0.83
CA CYS A 84 -4.14 0.28 0.14
C CYS A 84 -3.76 0.53 -1.32
N LEU A 85 -4.74 0.45 -2.20
CA LEU A 85 -4.54 0.62 -3.63
C LEU A 85 -5.72 1.36 -4.24
N HIS A 86 -5.42 2.34 -5.09
CA HIS A 86 -6.40 3.03 -5.93
C HIS A 86 -6.00 2.91 -7.40
N SER A 87 -6.93 2.59 -8.28
CA SER A 87 -6.66 2.46 -9.71
C SER A 87 -7.57 3.34 -10.56
N TRP A 88 -7.02 3.77 -11.69
CA TRP A 88 -7.72 4.46 -12.77
C TRP A 88 -7.42 3.74 -14.08
N GLY A 89 -8.32 2.88 -14.51
CA GLY A 89 -8.18 2.06 -15.71
C GLY A 89 -8.07 2.90 -16.98
N GLU A 90 -8.73 4.06 -17.04
CA GLU A 90 -8.64 5.00 -18.16
C GLU A 90 -7.23 5.62 -18.32
N PHE A 91 -6.49 5.76 -17.22
CA PHE A 91 -5.13 6.27 -17.21
C PHE A 91 -4.07 5.16 -17.13
N LYS A 92 -4.52 3.90 -17.01
CA LYS A 92 -3.65 2.76 -16.67
C LYS A 92 -2.71 3.08 -15.49
N ALA A 93 -3.27 3.70 -14.46
CA ALA A 93 -2.51 4.24 -13.33
C ALA A 93 -2.98 3.63 -12.01
N VAL A 94 -2.06 3.50 -11.06
CA VAL A 94 -2.31 3.01 -9.71
C VAL A 94 -1.53 3.83 -8.69
N THR A 95 -2.15 4.18 -7.57
CA THR A 95 -1.43 4.58 -6.36
C THR A 95 -1.50 3.45 -5.33
N LEU A 96 -0.38 3.19 -4.67
CA LEU A 96 -0.18 2.04 -3.79
C LEU A 96 0.51 2.47 -2.50
N ASP A 97 -0.06 2.04 -1.39
CA ASP A 97 0.46 2.23 -0.04
C ASP A 97 0.70 0.84 0.56
N ILE A 98 1.94 0.53 0.95
CA ILE A 98 2.28 -0.68 1.70
C ILE A 98 2.92 -0.24 3.02
N TYR A 99 2.11 -0.26 4.08
CA TYR A 99 2.58 -0.03 5.43
C TYR A 99 2.73 -1.36 6.16
N VAL A 100 3.90 -1.58 6.78
CA VAL A 100 4.13 -2.66 7.76
C VAL A 100 4.62 -2.11 9.09
N CYS A 101 4.07 -2.65 10.18
CA CYS A 101 4.57 -2.39 11.52
C CYS A 101 5.71 -3.36 11.83
N ASN A 102 6.80 -2.85 12.43
CA ASN A 102 7.97 -3.63 12.84
C ASN A 102 8.04 -3.84 14.36
N PHE A 103 6.93 -3.59 15.09
CA PHE A 103 6.92 -3.64 16.55
C PHE A 103 7.25 -5.02 17.13
N GLN A 104 6.69 -6.10 16.54
CA GLN A 104 6.92 -7.47 17.01
C GLN A 104 8.05 -8.20 16.25
N SER A 105 8.32 -7.80 15.01
CA SER A 105 9.36 -8.38 14.13
C SER A 105 9.65 -7.44 12.97
N ASP A 106 10.86 -7.45 12.42
CA ASP A 106 11.18 -6.65 11.23
C ASP A 106 10.48 -7.22 9.98
N ASN A 107 9.49 -6.49 9.47
CA ASN A 107 8.73 -6.83 8.28
C ASN A 107 9.20 -6.04 7.04
N SER A 108 10.32 -5.32 7.12
CA SER A 108 10.83 -4.45 6.05
C SER A 108 11.06 -5.19 4.74
N GLU A 109 11.68 -6.37 4.78
CA GLU A 109 11.92 -7.19 3.59
C GLU A 109 10.61 -7.74 3.01
N LYS A 110 9.61 -8.03 3.85
CA LYS A 110 8.29 -8.49 3.40
C LYS A 110 7.54 -7.38 2.66
N ALA A 111 7.64 -6.14 3.13
CA ALA A 111 7.07 -4.98 2.44
C ALA A 111 7.71 -4.79 1.05
N GLU A 112 9.03 -4.90 0.95
CA GLU A 112 9.74 -4.80 -0.34
C GLU A 112 9.36 -5.94 -1.29
N LYS A 113 9.29 -7.19 -0.81
CA LYS A 113 8.82 -8.32 -1.62
C LYS A 113 7.38 -8.14 -2.08
N LEU A 114 6.50 -7.65 -1.21
CA LEU A 114 5.11 -7.37 -1.56
C LEU A 114 5.02 -6.28 -2.64
N PHE A 115 5.82 -5.23 -2.53
CA PHE A 115 5.94 -4.20 -3.55
C PHE A 115 6.38 -4.78 -4.91
N GLN A 116 7.38 -5.66 -4.94
CA GLN A 116 7.81 -6.31 -6.17
C GLN A 116 6.69 -7.17 -6.79
N ILE A 117 5.97 -7.95 -5.99
CA ILE A 117 4.82 -8.73 -6.48
C ILE A 117 3.73 -7.81 -7.04
N CYS A 118 3.44 -6.68 -6.39
CA CYS A 118 2.50 -5.68 -6.92
C CYS A 118 2.95 -5.14 -8.28
N ARG A 119 4.26 -4.87 -8.46
CA ARG A 119 4.82 -4.47 -9.76
C ARG A 119 4.70 -5.57 -10.81
N GLU A 120 4.89 -6.83 -10.45
CA GLU A 120 4.72 -7.96 -11.37
C GLU A 120 3.26 -8.17 -11.79
N ILE A 121 2.31 -7.95 -10.87
CA ILE A 121 0.87 -8.04 -11.15
C ILE A 121 0.43 -6.91 -12.09
N LEU A 122 0.87 -5.68 -11.82
CA LEU A 122 0.35 -4.46 -12.48
C LEU A 122 1.20 -4.04 -13.69
N GLN A 123 2.44 -4.50 -13.76
CA GLN A 123 3.37 -4.28 -14.87
C GLN A 123 3.49 -2.81 -15.30
N PRO A 124 3.79 -1.86 -14.38
CA PRO A 124 3.98 -0.47 -14.76
C PRO A 124 5.20 -0.31 -15.67
N ASP A 125 5.02 0.44 -16.76
CA ASP A 125 6.14 0.89 -17.60
C ASP A 125 7.04 1.87 -16.82
N ARG A 126 6.43 2.72 -15.99
CA ARG A 126 7.12 3.66 -15.11
C ARG A 126 6.51 3.66 -13.72
N TYR A 127 7.32 3.80 -12.69
CA TYR A 127 6.85 4.05 -11.33
C TYR A 127 7.73 5.04 -10.58
N ASN A 128 7.16 5.63 -9.54
CA ASN A 128 7.89 6.29 -8.46
C ASN A 128 7.61 5.54 -7.15
N MET A 129 8.57 5.63 -6.23
CA MET A 129 8.49 4.96 -4.93
C MET A 129 9.22 5.80 -3.89
N ASP A 130 8.48 6.21 -2.87
CA ASP A 130 9.00 6.86 -1.69
C ASP A 130 8.84 5.94 -0.48
N VAL A 131 9.82 5.98 0.43
CA VAL A 131 9.81 5.18 1.66
C VAL A 131 9.83 6.12 2.84
N VAL A 132 8.81 5.99 3.69
CA VAL A 132 8.66 6.77 4.92
C VAL A 132 8.76 5.83 6.11
N GLY A 133 9.69 6.14 7.03
CA GLY A 133 9.76 5.47 8.33
C GLY A 133 8.57 5.85 9.21
N ARG A 134 7.96 4.88 9.89
CA ARG A 134 6.83 5.11 10.80
C ARG A 134 7.25 4.80 12.22
N SER A 135 7.16 5.80 13.09
CA SER A 135 7.53 5.67 14.50
C SER A 135 6.30 5.81 15.39
N HIS A 136 6.28 5.04 16.46
CA HIS A 136 5.32 5.19 17.55
C HIS A 136 6.06 5.81 18.74
N CYS A 137 5.51 6.88 19.33
CA CYS A 137 5.99 7.39 20.61
C CYS A 137 5.20 6.69 21.71
N PRO A 138 5.81 5.88 22.59
CA PRO A 138 5.11 5.28 23.71
C PRO A 138 4.53 6.37 24.61
N ALA A 139 3.25 6.23 25.01
CA ALA A 139 2.61 7.10 25.99
C ALA A 139 3.27 6.90 27.37
N GLY A 140 4.39 7.59 27.60
CA GLY A 140 5.26 7.43 28.77
C GLY A 140 6.68 7.98 28.57
N ALA A 141 7.10 8.23 27.32
CA ALA A 141 8.40 8.81 26.99
C ALA A 141 8.41 10.37 26.98
N LEU A 142 7.42 11.01 27.63
CA LEU A 142 7.42 12.46 27.85
C LEU A 142 8.24 12.80 29.10
N SER A 143 9.56 12.67 29.02
CA SER A 143 10.46 13.32 29.98
C SER A 143 11.75 13.90 29.36
N GLU A 144 11.97 13.72 28.06
CA GLU A 144 13.20 14.21 27.40
C GLU A 144 12.99 15.06 26.13
N CYS A 145 11.77 15.14 25.56
CA CYS A 145 11.52 16.00 24.38
C CYS A 145 11.43 17.51 24.68
N ASP A 146 11.35 17.93 25.94
CA ASP A 146 11.20 19.35 26.32
C ASP A 146 12.51 20.05 26.74
N LYS A 147 13.68 19.43 26.57
CA LYS A 147 14.95 20.01 27.07
C LYS A 147 15.81 20.76 26.06
N ASN A 148 15.40 20.87 24.80
CA ASN A 148 16.18 21.58 23.76
C ASN A 148 15.40 22.73 23.09
N ILE A 149 14.68 23.52 23.88
CA ILE A 149 14.30 24.89 23.50
C ILE A 149 14.69 25.82 24.65
N SER A 150 15.92 26.33 24.60
CA SER A 150 16.34 27.56 25.28
C SER A 150 17.47 28.20 24.48
#